data_AF-C7LVW6-F1
#
_entry.id   AF-C7LVW6-F1
#
_cell.length_a   1.000
_cell.length_b   1.000
_cell.length_c   1.000
_cell.angle_alpha   90.00
_cell.angle_beta   90.00
_cell.angle_gamma   90.00
#
_symmetry.space_group_name_H-M   'P 1'
#
loop_
_entity.id
_entity.type
_entity.pdbx_description
1 polymer ?
#
loop_
_entity_poly.entity_id
_entity_poly.type
_entity_poly.pdbx_seq_one_letter_code
_entity_poly.pdbx_strand_id
1 'polypeptide(L)'
;MSRTAEDARKRARDIRDEALAKHAERDRASLVAVRDELAALKTMVAGQQEQLARLTGMIAELTAGFAPNDVQGRTNPSTPRPLSAGKRAALERIRELREQDLSFSRICDIFQAEGFPTLSGQGHWSKGTLWNLWKNHAHQLDMSRP
;
A
#
# COMPACT_ATOMS: atom_id res chain seq x y z
N MET A 1 53.98 43.11 32.36
CA MET A 1 53.42 41.93 31.64
C MET A 1 54.21 41.75 30.35
N SER A 2 54.67 40.53 30.05
CA SER A 2 55.62 40.28 28.95
C SER A 2 54.92 40.29 27.59
N ARG A 3 55.46 41.02 26.60
CA ARG A 3 54.93 41.09 25.21
C ARG A 3 54.68 39.71 24.60
N THR A 4 55.51 38.72 24.95
CA THR A 4 55.38 37.33 24.49
C THR A 4 54.07 36.65 24.94
N ALA A 5 53.54 37.01 26.12
CA ALA A 5 52.27 36.46 26.60
C ALA A 5 51.07 37.07 25.87
N GLU A 6 51.19 38.31 25.41
CA GLU A 6 50.15 39.01 24.65
C GLU A 6 50.07 38.50 23.21
N ASP A 7 51.23 38.25 22.58
CA ASP A 7 51.33 37.63 21.25
C ASP A 7 50.80 36.19 21.24
N ALA A 8 51.02 35.42 22.31
CA ALA A 8 50.46 34.08 22.46
C ALA A 8 48.92 34.11 22.56
N ARG A 9 48.36 35.05 23.32
CA ARG A 9 46.90 35.24 23.45
C ARG A 9 46.25 35.75 22.17
N LYS A 10 46.96 36.54 21.37
CA LYS A 10 46.48 36.97 20.05
C LYS A 10 46.39 35.78 19.09
N ARG A 11 47.47 35.00 18.96
CA ARG A 11 47.50 33.79 18.13
C ARG A 11 46.41 32.78 18.51
N ALA A 12 46.20 32.55 19.81
CA ALA A 12 45.13 31.66 20.27
C ALA A 12 43.72 32.13 19.88
N ARG A 13 43.48 33.45 19.86
CA ARG A 13 42.22 34.03 19.39
C ARG A 13 42.07 33.87 17.88
N ASP A 14 43.11 34.20 17.13
CA ASP A 14 43.10 34.09 15.66
C ASP A 14 42.83 32.65 15.21
N ILE A 15 43.46 31.65 15.85
CA ILE A 15 43.22 30.22 15.57
C ILE A 15 41.77 29.81 15.87
N ARG A 16 41.22 30.28 16.99
CA ARG A 16 39.83 29.98 17.36
C ARG A 16 38.85 30.60 16.38
N ASP A 17 39.07 31.85 16.01
CA ASP A 17 38.19 32.58 15.09
C ASP A 17 38.27 31.96 13.69
N GLU A 18 39.45 31.52 13.24
CA GLU A 18 39.62 30.74 12.01
C GLU A 18 38.90 29.38 12.06
N ALA A 19 38.99 28.66 13.18
CA ALA A 19 38.29 27.39 13.36
C ALA A 19 36.76 27.57 13.34
N LEU A 20 36.24 28.62 13.99
CA LEU A 20 34.82 28.96 13.95
C LEU A 20 34.36 29.35 12.54
N ALA A 21 35.16 30.13 11.81
CA ALA A 21 34.87 30.50 10.43
C ALA A 21 34.81 29.26 9.52
N LYS A 22 35.75 28.33 9.66
CA LYS A 22 35.76 27.05 8.92
C LYS A 22 34.54 26.19 9.23
N HIS A 23 34.12 26.14 10.51
CA HIS A 23 32.91 25.40 10.90
C HIS A 23 31.65 26.03 10.31
N ALA A 24 31.50 27.35 10.44
CA ALA A 24 30.37 28.08 9.88
C ALA A 24 30.28 27.92 8.35
N GLU A 25 31.43 27.87 7.67
CA GLU A 25 31.46 27.65 6.23
C GLU A 25 31.04 26.23 5.85
N ARG A 26 31.49 25.22 6.62
CA ARG A 26 31.05 23.84 6.45
C ARG A 26 29.55 23.68 6.67
N ASP A 27 29.00 24.35 7.67
CA ASP A 27 27.56 24.33 7.95
C ASP A 27 26.77 24.97 6.80
N ARG A 28 27.22 26.12 6.29
CA ARG A 28 26.59 26.76 5.11
C ARG A 28 26.62 25.86 3.90
N ALA A 29 27.77 25.26 3.59
CA ALA A 29 27.91 24.33 2.47
C ALA A 29 26.97 23.13 2.63
N SER A 30 26.84 22.60 3.84
CA SER A 30 25.96 21.47 4.14
C SER A 30 24.48 21.84 3.98
N LEU A 31 24.07 23.05 4.42
CA LEU A 31 22.71 23.55 4.24
C LEU A 31 22.36 23.79 2.77
N VAL A 32 23.31 24.28 1.97
CA VAL A 32 23.13 24.44 0.52
C VAL A 32 22.93 23.07 -0.15
N ALA A 33 23.78 22.09 0.18
CA ALA A 33 23.64 20.73 -0.36
C ALA A 33 22.28 20.10 -0.03
N VAL A 34 21.83 20.18 1.23
CA VAL A 34 20.51 19.66 1.64
C VAL A 34 19.37 20.40 0.92
N ARG A 35 19.49 21.72 0.74
CA ARG A 35 18.50 22.50 0.00
C ARG A 35 18.41 22.05 -1.47
N ASP A 36 19.53 21.76 -2.10
CA ASP A 36 19.59 21.32 -3.49
C ASP A 36 19.00 19.90 -3.64
N GLU A 37 19.32 18.99 -2.72
CA GLU A 37 18.70 17.66 -2.64
C GLU A 37 17.17 17.76 -2.46
N LEU A 38 16.71 18.65 -1.59
CA LEU A 38 15.29 18.87 -1.35
C LEU A 38 14.58 19.45 -2.58
N ALA A 39 15.24 20.33 -3.33
CA ALA A 39 14.73 20.84 -4.61
C ALA A 39 14.62 19.72 -5.65
N ALA A 40 15.63 18.84 -5.74
CA ALA A 40 15.60 17.68 -6.64
C ALA A 40 14.45 16.71 -6.28
N LEU A 41 14.27 16.40 -4.99
CA LEU A 41 13.19 15.55 -4.51
C LEU A 41 11.81 16.15 -4.79
N LYS A 42 11.64 17.46 -4.61
CA LYS A 42 10.38 18.16 -4.95
C LYS A 42 10.04 18.02 -6.43
N THR A 43 11.02 18.21 -7.31
CA THR A 43 10.84 18.03 -8.76
C THR A 43 10.44 16.59 -9.09
N MET A 44 11.06 15.60 -8.44
CA MET A 44 10.73 14.19 -8.64
C MET A 44 9.31 13.86 -8.19
N VAL A 45 8.89 14.37 -7.02
CA VAL A 45 7.52 14.19 -6.52
C VAL A 45 6.50 14.84 -7.46
N ALA A 46 6.77 16.05 -7.95
CA ALA A 46 5.90 16.70 -8.92
C ALA A 46 5.75 15.87 -10.21
N GLY A 47 6.86 15.32 -10.72
CA GLY A 47 6.82 14.42 -11.88
C GLY A 47 6.03 13.13 -11.62
N GLN A 48 6.17 12.54 -10.44
CA GLN A 48 5.39 11.36 -10.04
C GLN A 48 3.89 11.67 -9.92
N GLN A 49 3.53 12.84 -9.39
CA GLN A 49 2.12 13.28 -9.31
C GLN A 49 1.51 13.43 -10.69
N GLU A 50 2.24 13.99 -11.66
CA GLU A 50 1.77 14.08 -13.04
C GLU A 50 1.59 12.69 -13.67
N GLN A 51 2.53 11.77 -13.45
CA GLN A 51 2.42 10.40 -13.93
C GLN A 51 1.19 9.68 -13.34
N LEU A 52 0.94 9.84 -12.04
CA LEU A 52 -0.24 9.28 -11.37
C LEU A 52 -1.55 9.90 -11.92
N ALA A 53 -1.57 11.21 -12.17
CA ALA A 53 -2.72 11.87 -12.78
C ALA A 53 -3.01 11.31 -14.18
N ARG A 54 -1.98 11.09 -15.00
CA ARG A 54 -2.12 10.46 -16.32
C ARG A 54 -2.64 9.02 -16.23
N LEU A 55 -2.09 8.21 -15.32
CA LEU A 55 -2.56 6.83 -15.10
C LEU A 55 -4.02 6.79 -14.63
N THR A 56 -4.38 7.69 -13.71
CA THR A 56 -5.76 7.82 -13.22
C THR A 56 -6.71 8.20 -14.35
N GLY A 57 -6.30 9.12 -15.23
CA GLY A 57 -7.06 9.50 -16.42
C GLY A 57 -7.28 8.32 -17.37
N MET A 58 -6.22 7.56 -17.70
CA MET A 58 -6.34 6.36 -18.54
C MET A 58 -7.26 5.31 -17.94
N ILE A 59 -7.20 5.09 -16.62
CA ILE A 59 -8.13 4.18 -15.92
C ILE A 59 -9.57 4.69 -16.03
N ALA A 60 -9.79 6.00 -15.86
CA ALA A 60 -11.12 6.59 -15.99
C ALA A 60 -11.70 6.43 -17.41
N GLU A 61 -10.88 6.65 -18.45
CA GLU A 61 -11.27 6.45 -19.85
C GLU A 61 -11.59 4.97 -20.14
N LEU A 62 -10.75 4.04 -19.69
CA LEU A 62 -11.02 2.62 -19.83
C LEU A 62 -12.33 2.24 -19.11
N THR A 63 -12.52 2.72 -17.88
CA THR A 63 -13.73 2.44 -17.09
C THR A 63 -14.99 3.03 -17.73
N ALA A 64 -14.89 4.21 -18.35
CA ALA A 64 -15.99 4.83 -19.10
C ALA A 64 -16.34 4.05 -20.37
N GLY A 65 -15.35 3.46 -21.05
CA GLY A 65 -15.57 2.54 -22.19
C GLY A 65 -16.20 1.20 -21.79
N PHE A 66 -16.04 0.81 -20.52
CA PHE A 66 -16.72 -0.35 -19.93
C PHE A 66 -18.06 0.00 -19.24
N ALA A 67 -18.50 1.27 -19.25
CA ALA A 67 -19.83 1.62 -18.78
C ALA A 67 -20.86 0.95 -19.71
N PRO A 68 -21.71 0.04 -19.20
CA PRO A 68 -22.71 -0.61 -20.03
C PRO A 68 -23.68 0.46 -20.53
N ASN A 69 -23.75 0.58 -21.85
CA ASN A 69 -24.68 1.44 -22.56
C ASN A 69 -26.09 0.81 -22.49
N ASP A 70 -26.65 0.65 -21.28
CA ASP A 70 -27.94 0.02 -21.02
C ASP A 70 -28.77 0.91 -20.08
N VAL A 71 -29.26 2.04 -20.61
CA VAL A 71 -30.18 2.94 -19.89
C VAL A 71 -31.66 2.68 -20.24
N GLN A 72 -31.98 1.68 -21.09
CA GLN A 72 -33.37 1.39 -21.46
C GLN A 72 -33.75 -0.09 -21.37
N GLY A 73 -33.49 -0.73 -20.22
CA GLY A 73 -33.85 -2.14 -20.02
C GLY A 73 -34.11 -2.52 -18.56
N ARG A 74 -35.24 -2.07 -17.99
CA ARG A 74 -36.00 -2.73 -16.91
C ARG A 74 -35.24 -3.29 -15.67
N THR A 75 -35.66 -2.76 -14.52
CA THR A 75 -36.07 -3.46 -13.27
C THR A 75 -35.08 -3.66 -12.11
N ASN A 76 -35.55 -3.16 -10.96
CA ASN A 76 -35.25 -3.48 -9.56
C ASN A 76 -33.89 -3.02 -8.98
N PRO A 77 -33.90 -2.38 -7.78
CA PRO A 77 -32.70 -2.26 -6.98
C PRO A 77 -32.19 -3.68 -6.72
N SER A 78 -31.00 -4.00 -7.22
CA SER A 78 -30.38 -5.32 -7.05
C SER A 78 -30.09 -5.48 -5.57
N THR A 79 -31.01 -6.12 -4.85
CA THR A 79 -30.71 -6.76 -3.59
C THR A 79 -29.45 -7.61 -3.80
N PRO A 80 -28.45 -7.54 -2.90
CA PRO A 80 -27.23 -8.32 -3.07
C PRO A 80 -27.61 -9.77 -3.31
N ARG A 81 -27.22 -10.29 -4.49
CA ARG A 81 -27.63 -11.63 -4.93
C ARG A 81 -27.28 -12.61 -3.80
N PRO A 82 -28.26 -13.37 -3.28
CA PRO A 82 -28.00 -14.31 -2.19
C PRO A 82 -26.90 -15.29 -2.61
N LEU A 83 -25.98 -15.57 -1.69
CA LEU A 83 -24.92 -16.55 -1.88
C LEU A 83 -25.53 -17.87 -2.35
N SER A 84 -24.96 -18.48 -3.41
CA SER A 84 -25.31 -19.85 -3.76
C SER A 84 -24.92 -20.79 -2.61
N ALA A 85 -25.66 -21.90 -2.45
CA ALA A 85 -25.46 -22.84 -1.35
C ALA A 85 -24.00 -23.33 -1.25
N GLY A 86 -23.38 -23.69 -2.38
CA GLY A 86 -21.97 -24.11 -2.41
C GLY A 86 -20.99 -22.99 -2.05
N LYS A 87 -21.31 -21.74 -2.40
CA LYS A 87 -20.46 -20.59 -2.05
C LYS A 87 -20.56 -20.25 -0.57
N ARG A 88 -21.77 -20.33 0.01
CA ARG A 88 -21.98 -20.16 1.45
C ARG A 88 -21.25 -21.25 2.24
N ALA A 89 -21.43 -22.53 1.86
CA ALA A 89 -20.76 -23.65 2.52
C ALA A 89 -19.24 -23.52 2.49
N ALA A 90 -18.66 -23.10 1.36
CA ALA A 90 -17.22 -22.84 1.26
C ALA A 90 -16.78 -21.71 2.20
N LEU A 91 -17.53 -20.60 2.25
CA LEU A 91 -17.21 -19.47 3.11
C LEU A 91 -17.35 -19.79 4.60
N GLU A 92 -18.37 -20.54 5.00
CA GLU A 92 -18.56 -21.02 6.38
C GLU A 92 -17.40 -21.94 6.79
N ARG A 93 -17.01 -22.88 5.94
CA ARG A 93 -15.88 -23.76 6.22
C ARG A 93 -14.56 -22.99 6.31
N ILE A 94 -14.34 -22.00 5.43
CA ILE A 94 -13.17 -21.11 5.54
C ILE A 94 -13.20 -20.35 6.88
N ARG A 95 -14.37 -19.85 7.31
CA ARG A 95 -14.50 -19.13 8.59
C ARG A 95 -14.08 -20.00 9.76
N GLU A 96 -14.62 -21.21 9.86
CA GLU A 96 -14.29 -22.16 10.93
C GLU A 96 -12.79 -22.45 11.01
N LEU A 97 -12.13 -22.66 9.86
CA LEU A 97 -10.70 -22.95 9.81
C LEU A 97 -9.85 -21.70 10.08
N ARG A 98 -10.35 -20.51 9.73
CA ARG A 98 -9.70 -19.24 10.05
C ARG A 98 -9.81 -18.87 11.52
N GLU A 99 -10.89 -19.27 12.20
CA GLU A 99 -11.03 -19.15 13.66
C GLU A 99 -10.03 -20.06 14.42
N GLN A 100 -9.48 -21.08 13.75
CA GLN A 100 -8.39 -21.94 14.24
C GLN A 100 -7.00 -21.43 13.81
N ASP A 101 -6.87 -20.17 13.37
CA ASP A 101 -5.64 -19.54 12.88
C ASP A 101 -4.95 -20.26 11.70
N LEU A 102 -5.69 -21.05 10.92
CA LEU A 102 -5.13 -21.73 9.76
C LEU A 102 -4.89 -20.77 8.59
N SER A 103 -3.75 -20.97 7.92
CA SER A 103 -3.41 -20.21 6.72
C SER A 103 -4.23 -20.69 5.50
N PHE A 104 -4.45 -19.82 4.52
CA PHE A 104 -5.16 -20.21 3.29
C PHE A 104 -4.49 -21.34 2.52
N SER A 105 -3.16 -21.45 2.60
CA SER A 105 -2.44 -22.60 2.05
C SER A 105 -2.83 -23.89 2.77
N ARG A 106 -2.91 -23.86 4.09
CA ARG A 106 -3.32 -25.03 4.88
C ARG A 106 -4.79 -25.39 4.67
N ILE A 107 -5.65 -24.38 4.48
CA ILE A 107 -7.06 -24.59 4.16
C ILE A 107 -7.23 -25.27 2.79
N CYS A 108 -6.39 -24.94 1.79
CA CYS A 108 -6.37 -25.68 0.52
C CYS A 108 -6.09 -27.17 0.73
N ASP A 109 -5.06 -27.51 1.51
CA ASP A 109 -4.72 -28.91 1.80
C ASP A 109 -5.90 -29.64 2.45
N ILE A 110 -6.56 -28.98 3.40
CA ILE A 110 -7.72 -29.53 4.12
C ILE A 110 -8.89 -29.73 3.15
N PHE A 111 -9.19 -28.75 2.30
CA PHE A 111 -10.27 -28.87 1.31
C PHE A 111 -10.00 -30.00 0.32
N GLN A 112 -8.73 -30.22 -0.06
CA GLN A 112 -8.34 -31.33 -0.92
C GLN A 112 -8.45 -32.67 -0.20
N ALA A 113 -8.03 -32.76 1.06
CA ALA A 113 -8.14 -33.97 1.88
C ALA A 113 -9.61 -34.34 2.18
N GLU A 114 -10.47 -33.35 2.38
CA GLU A 114 -11.91 -33.51 2.63
C GLU A 114 -12.72 -33.75 1.33
N GLY A 115 -12.09 -33.62 0.15
CA GLY A 115 -12.79 -33.72 -1.14
C GLY A 115 -13.80 -32.59 -1.36
N PHE A 116 -13.57 -31.42 -0.76
CA PHE A 116 -14.48 -30.29 -0.82
C PHE A 116 -14.56 -29.74 -2.26
N PRO A 117 -15.73 -29.79 -2.93
CA PRO A 117 -15.85 -29.43 -4.33
C PRO A 117 -15.57 -27.94 -4.54
N THR A 118 -14.90 -27.60 -5.65
CA THR A 118 -14.71 -26.20 -6.06
C THR A 118 -16.03 -25.60 -6.53
N LEU A 119 -16.13 -24.26 -6.56
CA LEU A 119 -17.37 -23.58 -7.00
C LEU A 119 -17.73 -23.87 -8.47
N SER A 120 -16.77 -24.24 -9.30
CA SER A 120 -16.95 -24.69 -10.69
C SER A 120 -17.20 -26.20 -10.81
N GLY A 121 -17.06 -26.96 -9.71
CA GLY A 121 -17.12 -28.43 -9.71
C GLY A 121 -15.94 -29.10 -10.40
N GLN A 122 -14.91 -28.34 -10.79
CA GLN A 122 -13.74 -28.82 -11.53
C GLN A 122 -12.46 -28.23 -10.94
N GLY A 123 -11.41 -29.05 -10.85
CA GLY A 123 -10.08 -28.64 -10.38
C GLY A 123 -9.91 -28.63 -8.86
N HIS A 124 -8.82 -28.01 -8.41
CA HIS A 124 -8.41 -27.94 -7.00
C HIS A 124 -8.51 -26.51 -6.45
N TRP A 125 -8.69 -26.40 -5.14
CA TRP A 125 -8.65 -25.11 -4.47
C TRP A 125 -7.24 -24.53 -4.47
N SER A 126 -7.09 -23.32 -5.00
CA SER A 126 -5.84 -22.57 -4.91
C SER A 126 -5.91 -21.53 -3.79
N LYS A 127 -4.75 -21.20 -3.20
CA LYS A 127 -4.63 -20.16 -2.16
C LYS A 127 -5.23 -18.83 -2.63
N GLY A 128 -4.95 -18.44 -3.89
CA GLY A 128 -5.47 -17.21 -4.47
C GLY A 128 -6.99 -17.23 -4.61
N THR A 129 -7.56 -18.37 -4.99
CA THR A 129 -9.02 -18.56 -5.10
C THR A 129 -9.69 -18.42 -3.73
N LEU A 130 -9.17 -19.09 -2.69
CA LEU A 130 -9.73 -19.00 -1.33
C LEU A 130 -9.61 -17.59 -0.76
N TRP A 131 -8.45 -16.93 -0.96
CA TRP A 131 -8.25 -15.56 -0.50
C TRP A 131 -9.19 -14.57 -1.19
N ASN A 132 -9.34 -14.66 -2.51
CA ASN A 132 -10.29 -13.83 -3.28
C ASN A 132 -11.73 -14.09 -2.83
N LEU A 133 -12.09 -15.35 -2.63
CA LEU A 133 -13.43 -15.74 -2.17
C LEU A 133 -13.71 -15.14 -0.78
N TRP A 134 -12.79 -15.28 0.16
CA TRP A 134 -12.91 -14.74 1.51
C TRP A 134 -12.99 -13.21 1.50
N LYS A 135 -12.01 -12.53 0.89
CA LYS A 135 -11.95 -11.06 0.87
C LYS A 135 -13.21 -10.42 0.29
N ASN A 136 -13.73 -10.98 -0.81
CA ASN A 136 -14.82 -10.35 -1.54
C ASN A 136 -16.21 -10.77 -1.04
N HIS A 137 -16.34 -11.89 -0.31
CA HIS A 137 -17.65 -12.44 0.02
C HIS A 137 -17.83 -12.84 1.50
N ALA A 138 -16.82 -12.74 2.36
CA ALA A 138 -16.99 -13.06 3.79
C ALA A 138 -18.07 -12.21 4.46
N HIS A 139 -18.17 -10.92 4.11
CA HIS A 139 -19.21 -10.02 4.65
C HIS A 139 -20.65 -10.45 4.32
N GLN A 140 -20.84 -11.31 3.31
CA GLN A 140 -22.15 -11.82 2.91
C GLN A 140 -22.64 -12.96 3.83
N LEU A 141 -21.76 -13.54 4.64
CA LEU A 141 -22.14 -14.50 5.69
C LEU A 141 -23.02 -13.83 6.75
N ASP A 142 -22.69 -12.61 7.16
CA ASP A 142 -23.41 -11.90 8.22
C ASP A 142 -24.73 -11.27 7.75
N MET A 143 -24.86 -11.03 6.45
CA MET A 143 -26.07 -10.45 5.82
C MET A 143 -27.22 -11.46 5.64
N SER A 144 -27.00 -12.74 5.93
CA SER A 144 -27.95 -13.83 5.63
C SER A 144 -28.62 -14.47 6.86
N ARG A 145 -28.69 -13.76 8.00
CA ARG A 145 -29.43 -14.25 9.18
C ARG A 145 -30.88 -13.72 9.12
N PRO A 146 -31.88 -14.56 8.79
CA PRO A 146 -33.29 -14.22 9.06
C PRO A 146 -33.57 -14.15 10.56
#